data_AF-A0A844Y292-F1
#
_entry.id   AF-A0A844Y292-F1
#
_cell.length_a   1.000
_cell.length_b   1.000
_cell.length_c   1.000
_cell.angle_alpha   90.00
_cell.angle_beta   90.00
_cell.angle_gamma   90.00
#
_symmetry.space_group_name_H-M   'P 1'
#
loop_
_entity.id
_entity.type
_entity.pdbx_description
1 polymer ?
#
loop_
_entity_poly.entity_id
_entity_poly.type
_entity_poly.pdbx_seq_one_letter_code
_entity_poly.pdbx_strand_id
1 'polypeptide(L)'
;MADQPTPLMPHATATWLVDNTGLSFEQIAEFCGLHILEVQAMADDLAGSKYTGRDPLHSGELTQAEIDRGQADPEYRLKMQRAPVAVSRTKGPRYTPVSKRQDKPDGIAWILRNHPEVSDAQVSKLIGTTRNTITAIRERSHWNIQNINPKDPVTLGLCSQRELDAVVAKAAKKAGIEGAAAVADSGSDREKLIEELRAERDANEKAAAEAAQEAEAEEWLRAKRAAEEEGEAPAEEA
;
A
#
# COMPACT_ATOMS: atom_id res chain seq x y z
N MET A 1 -28.31 7.34 -14.09
CA MET A 1 -28.13 6.52 -12.87
C MET A 1 -27.04 7.18 -12.06
N ALA A 2 -27.36 7.69 -10.89
CA ALA A 2 -26.40 8.43 -10.08
C ALA A 2 -25.37 7.43 -9.53
N ASP A 3 -24.14 7.56 -10.00
CA ASP A 3 -22.98 6.76 -9.62
C ASP A 3 -22.51 7.18 -8.21
N GLN A 4 -23.27 6.76 -7.18
CA GLN A 4 -22.87 6.98 -5.79
C GLN A 4 -22.01 5.81 -5.30
N PRO A 5 -20.97 6.06 -4.49
CA PRO A 5 -20.12 5.01 -3.95
C PRO A 5 -20.93 4.10 -3.02
N THR A 6 -20.67 2.80 -3.09
CA THR A 6 -21.32 1.79 -2.24
C THR A 6 -20.66 1.71 -0.85
N PRO A 7 -21.39 1.22 0.18
CA PRO A 7 -20.86 0.97 1.52
C PRO A 7 -19.61 0.09 1.53
N LEU A 8 -18.76 0.22 2.57
CA LEU A 8 -17.51 -0.54 2.67
C LEU A 8 -17.74 -2.06 2.72
N MET A 9 -18.82 -2.50 3.34
CA MET A 9 -19.25 -3.91 3.39
C MET A 9 -20.72 -4.01 2.97
N PRO A 10 -21.01 -4.08 1.66
CA PRO A 10 -22.37 -4.02 1.13
C PRO A 10 -23.32 -5.06 1.73
N HIS A 11 -22.94 -6.34 1.74
CA HIS A 11 -23.78 -7.42 2.27
C HIS A 11 -24.06 -7.26 3.76
N ALA A 12 -23.05 -6.94 4.57
CA ALA A 12 -23.21 -6.73 6.01
C ALA A 12 -24.08 -5.50 6.33
N THR A 13 -23.95 -4.44 5.52
CA THR A 13 -24.75 -3.22 5.67
C THR A 13 -26.20 -3.46 5.27
N ALA A 14 -26.43 -4.20 4.17
CA ALA A 14 -27.76 -4.61 3.74
C ALA A 14 -28.48 -5.48 4.79
N THR A 15 -27.81 -6.49 5.36
CA THR A 15 -28.37 -7.30 6.45
C THR A 15 -28.81 -6.43 7.62
N TRP A 16 -27.98 -5.47 8.04
CA TRP A 16 -28.35 -4.56 9.13
C TRP A 16 -29.56 -3.69 8.77
N LEU A 17 -29.60 -3.13 7.56
CA LEU A 17 -30.72 -2.28 7.11
C LEU A 17 -32.04 -3.05 7.02
N VAL A 18 -32.00 -4.30 6.54
CA VAL A 18 -33.18 -5.18 6.49
C VAL A 18 -33.74 -5.42 7.89
N ASP A 19 -32.86 -5.68 8.87
CA ASP A 19 -33.28 -6.04 10.23
C ASP A 19 -33.68 -4.84 11.10
N ASN A 20 -33.15 -3.64 10.82
CA ASN A 20 -33.23 -2.49 11.73
C ASN A 20 -33.99 -1.28 11.16
N THR A 21 -34.48 -1.35 9.91
CA THR A 21 -35.19 -0.24 9.26
C THR A 21 -36.44 -0.71 8.53
N GLY A 22 -37.37 0.23 8.25
CA GLY A 22 -38.53 -0.01 7.40
C GLY A 22 -38.31 0.35 5.93
N LEU A 23 -37.07 0.31 5.44
CA LEU A 23 -36.74 0.64 4.05
C LEU A 23 -37.19 -0.47 3.10
N SER A 24 -37.51 -0.10 1.85
CA SER A 24 -37.85 -1.07 0.82
C SER A 24 -36.61 -1.84 0.35
N PHE A 25 -36.81 -3.07 -0.13
CA PHE A 25 -35.71 -3.87 -0.67
C PHE A 25 -35.03 -3.20 -1.87
N GLU A 26 -35.77 -2.42 -2.66
CA GLU A 26 -35.23 -1.63 -3.78
C GLU A 26 -34.30 -0.53 -3.28
N GLN A 27 -34.68 0.19 -2.22
CA GLN A 27 -33.84 1.23 -1.61
C GLN A 27 -32.53 0.65 -1.06
N ILE A 28 -32.62 -0.50 -0.38
CA ILE A 28 -31.44 -1.19 0.17
C ILE A 28 -30.55 -1.72 -0.95
N ALA A 29 -31.15 -2.31 -1.99
CA ALA A 29 -30.44 -2.82 -3.17
C ALA A 29 -29.68 -1.70 -3.90
N GLU A 30 -30.34 -0.56 -4.15
CA GLU A 30 -29.72 0.58 -4.81
C GLU A 30 -28.60 1.21 -3.95
N PHE A 31 -28.81 1.37 -2.65
CA PHE A 31 -27.80 1.95 -1.76
C PHE A 31 -26.56 1.04 -1.60
N CYS A 32 -26.78 -0.26 -1.42
CA CYS A 32 -25.69 -1.22 -1.24
C CYS A 32 -25.07 -1.68 -2.57
N GLY A 33 -25.69 -1.39 -3.71
CA GLY A 33 -25.24 -1.88 -5.02
C GLY A 33 -25.40 -3.40 -5.16
N LEU A 34 -26.43 -3.97 -4.55
CA LEU A 34 -26.75 -5.40 -4.58
C LEU A 34 -27.97 -5.66 -5.46
N HIS A 35 -28.13 -6.90 -5.93
CA HIS A 35 -29.37 -7.28 -6.61
C HIS A 35 -30.51 -7.42 -5.59
N ILE A 36 -31.74 -7.03 -5.96
CA ILE A 36 -32.91 -7.09 -5.06
C ILE A 36 -33.16 -8.51 -4.50
N LEU A 37 -32.95 -9.54 -5.32
CA LEU A 37 -33.06 -10.94 -4.89
C LEU A 37 -32.05 -11.32 -3.79
N GLU A 38 -30.88 -10.70 -3.76
CA GLU A 38 -29.91 -10.91 -2.68
C GLU A 38 -30.42 -10.32 -1.37
N VAL A 39 -31.02 -9.13 -1.42
CA VAL A 39 -31.63 -8.47 -0.25
C VAL A 39 -32.84 -9.26 0.26
N GLN A 40 -33.68 -9.76 -0.63
CA GLN A 40 -34.80 -10.64 -0.28
C GLN A 40 -34.32 -11.95 0.38
N ALA A 41 -33.27 -12.57 -0.18
CA ALA A 41 -32.70 -13.78 0.41
C ALA A 41 -32.08 -13.55 1.80
N MET A 42 -31.61 -12.32 2.10
CA MET A 42 -31.18 -11.94 3.45
C MET A 42 -32.38 -11.80 4.41
N ALA A 43 -33.50 -11.25 3.94
CA ALA A 43 -34.72 -11.09 4.74
C ALA A 43 -35.41 -12.43 5.05
N ASP A 44 -35.36 -13.38 4.12
CA ASP A 44 -35.99 -14.70 4.25
C ASP A 44 -35.20 -15.69 5.12
N ASP A 45 -34.04 -15.28 5.68
CA ASP A 45 -33.10 -16.12 6.45
C ASP A 45 -32.63 -17.41 5.71
N LEU A 46 -32.91 -17.51 4.41
CA LEU A 46 -32.49 -18.60 3.53
C LEU A 46 -30.98 -18.52 3.25
N ALA A 47 -30.40 -17.32 3.34
CA ALA A 47 -28.97 -17.06 3.25
C ALA A 47 -28.32 -17.11 4.65
N GLY A 48 -28.43 -18.25 5.34
CA GLY A 48 -28.05 -18.39 6.75
C GLY A 48 -26.78 -17.63 7.15
N SER A 49 -26.93 -16.63 8.03
CA SER A 49 -25.93 -15.93 8.86
C SER A 49 -24.52 -15.66 8.28
N LYS A 50 -24.32 -15.60 6.96
CA LYS A 50 -22.97 -15.48 6.39
C LYS A 50 -22.30 -14.16 6.75
N TYR A 51 -23.08 -13.12 7.02
CA TYR A 51 -22.60 -11.78 7.31
C TYR A 51 -23.14 -11.29 8.66
N THR A 52 -22.25 -10.88 9.55
CA THR A 52 -22.64 -10.13 10.75
C THR A 52 -23.05 -8.72 10.32
N GLY A 53 -24.29 -8.32 10.62
CA GLY A 53 -24.81 -7.00 10.28
C GLY A 53 -23.90 -5.87 10.77
N ARG A 54 -23.62 -4.92 9.89
CA ARG A 54 -22.77 -3.75 10.20
C ARG A 54 -23.61 -2.49 10.16
N ASP A 55 -23.68 -1.80 11.29
CA ASP A 55 -24.43 -0.56 11.46
C ASP A 55 -23.86 0.59 10.58
N PRO A 56 -24.61 1.10 9.59
CA PRO A 56 -24.22 2.21 8.73
C PRO A 56 -24.23 3.57 9.45
N LEU A 57 -24.98 3.71 10.56
CA LEU A 57 -24.98 4.92 11.39
C LEU A 57 -23.69 5.00 12.20
N HIS A 58 -23.31 3.90 12.85
CA HIS A 58 -22.07 3.85 13.64
C HIS A 58 -20.82 4.05 12.79
N SER A 59 -20.83 3.55 11.56
CA SER A 59 -19.73 3.74 10.61
C SER A 59 -19.73 5.10 9.91
N GLY A 60 -20.80 5.89 10.07
CA GLY A 60 -20.96 7.21 9.45
C GLY A 60 -21.19 7.16 7.93
N GLU A 61 -21.75 6.07 7.43
CA GLU A 61 -22.14 5.92 6.02
C GLU A 61 -23.53 6.51 5.78
N LEU A 62 -24.43 6.38 6.75
CA LEU A 62 -25.77 6.99 6.78
C LEU A 62 -25.98 7.81 8.05
N THR A 63 -27.00 8.67 8.02
CA THR A 63 -27.49 9.38 9.21
C THR A 63 -28.91 8.93 9.51
N GLN A 64 -29.35 9.05 10.77
CA GLN A 64 -30.73 8.69 11.14
C GLN A 64 -31.75 9.48 10.30
N ALA A 65 -31.50 10.78 10.09
CA ALA A 65 -32.34 11.62 9.24
C ALA A 65 -32.38 11.19 7.76
N GLU A 66 -31.37 10.47 7.27
CA GLU A 66 -31.40 9.89 5.93
C GLU A 66 -32.30 8.65 5.88
N ILE A 67 -32.19 7.78 6.89
CA ILE A 67 -33.03 6.59 7.03
C ILE A 67 -34.50 7.00 7.20
N ASP A 68 -34.79 7.97 8.05
CA ASP A 68 -36.15 8.45 8.31
C ASP A 68 -36.80 8.99 7.02
N ARG A 69 -36.03 9.68 6.16
CA ARG A 69 -36.50 10.14 4.84
C ARG A 69 -36.80 8.98 3.90
N GLY A 70 -35.93 7.96 3.86
CA GLY A 70 -36.17 6.77 3.06
C GLY A 70 -37.37 5.95 3.54
N GLN A 71 -37.60 5.87 4.86
CA GLN A 71 -38.76 5.18 5.42
C GLN A 71 -40.08 5.90 5.15
N ALA A 72 -40.06 7.24 5.00
CA ALA A 72 -41.25 8.02 4.70
C ALA A 72 -41.67 7.95 3.22
N ASP A 73 -40.75 7.63 2.32
CA ASP A 73 -40.98 7.60 0.87
C ASP A 73 -40.25 6.39 0.24
N PRO A 74 -40.98 5.34 -0.17
CA PRO A 74 -40.38 4.14 -0.79
C PRO A 74 -39.61 4.39 -2.09
N GLU A 75 -39.92 5.47 -2.81
CA GLU A 75 -39.22 5.86 -4.05
C GLU A 75 -37.96 6.69 -3.77
N TYR A 76 -37.75 7.08 -2.51
CA TYR A 76 -36.60 7.89 -2.12
C TYR A 76 -35.30 7.09 -2.21
N ARG A 77 -34.29 7.68 -2.87
CA ARG A 77 -32.97 7.09 -3.01
C ARG A 77 -32.04 7.61 -1.92
N LEU A 78 -31.62 6.71 -1.03
CA LEU A 78 -30.70 7.00 0.06
C LEU A 78 -29.38 7.57 -0.48
N LYS A 79 -28.86 8.60 0.18
CA LYS A 79 -27.60 9.27 -0.17
C LYS A 79 -26.52 8.98 0.87
N MET A 80 -25.35 8.55 0.42
CA MET A 80 -24.24 8.28 1.32
C MET A 80 -23.65 9.57 1.92
N GLN A 81 -23.47 9.59 3.23
CA GLN A 81 -22.96 10.76 3.94
C GLN A 81 -21.44 10.90 3.82
N ARG A 82 -20.72 9.78 3.84
CA ARG A 82 -19.25 9.73 3.75
C ARG A 82 -18.80 8.58 2.87
N ALA A 83 -17.91 8.86 1.92
CA ALA A 83 -17.25 7.85 1.09
C ALA A 83 -16.49 6.82 1.97
N PRO A 84 -16.37 5.54 1.54
CA PRO A 84 -15.72 4.51 2.34
C PRO A 84 -14.25 4.86 2.49
N VAL A 85 -13.84 5.20 3.71
CA VAL A 85 -12.42 5.50 3.97
C VAL A 85 -11.72 4.17 4.19
N ALA A 86 -10.79 3.82 3.31
CA ALA A 86 -9.91 2.69 3.52
C ALA A 86 -9.24 2.82 4.90
N VAL A 87 -9.49 1.85 5.78
CA VAL A 87 -9.01 1.90 7.16
C VAL A 87 -7.48 1.93 7.14
N SER A 88 -6.91 3.10 7.45
CA SER A 88 -5.47 3.20 7.68
C SER A 88 -5.13 2.35 8.90
N ARG A 89 -4.14 1.46 8.75
CA ARG A 89 -3.80 0.45 9.75
C ARG A 89 -3.58 1.11 11.12
N THR A 90 -4.22 0.59 12.16
CA THR A 90 -4.01 1.05 13.53
C THR A 90 -2.52 0.94 13.91
N LYS A 91 -2.00 1.97 14.59
CA LYS A 91 -0.60 2.04 15.01
C LYS A 91 -0.32 0.94 16.06
N GLY A 92 0.08 -0.25 15.59
CA GLY A 92 0.46 -1.38 16.44
C GLY A 92 1.63 -2.18 15.84
N PRO A 93 2.31 -3.01 16.66
CA PRO A 93 3.38 -3.88 16.19
C PRO A 93 2.91 -4.73 15.02
N ARG A 94 3.75 -4.86 13.97
CA ARG A 94 3.41 -5.65 12.80
C ARG A 94 3.27 -7.12 13.22
N TYR A 95 2.16 -7.76 12.85
CA TYR A 95 2.03 -9.21 13.03
C TYR A 95 3.18 -9.89 12.29
N THR A 96 4.01 -10.64 13.02
CA THR A 96 5.07 -11.45 12.40
C THR A 96 4.53 -12.85 12.16
N PRO A 97 4.46 -13.30 10.89
CA PRO A 97 3.99 -14.63 10.55
C PRO A 97 4.87 -15.70 11.22
N VAL A 98 4.29 -16.88 11.49
CA VAL A 98 4.94 -17.95 12.26
C VAL A 98 6.29 -18.35 11.66
N SER A 99 6.40 -18.41 10.33
CA SER A 99 7.63 -18.71 9.60
C SER A 99 8.79 -17.76 9.91
N LYS A 100 8.47 -16.48 10.20
CA LYS A 100 9.44 -15.41 10.48
C LYS A 100 9.69 -15.20 11.97
N ARG A 101 9.07 -15.99 12.86
CA ARG A 101 9.27 -15.83 14.31
C ARG A 101 10.65 -16.27 14.78
N GLN A 102 11.25 -17.23 14.09
CA GLN A 102 12.62 -17.70 14.36
C GLN A 102 13.68 -16.65 14.01
N ASP A 103 13.35 -15.69 13.14
CA ASP A 103 14.26 -14.60 12.76
C ASP A 103 14.25 -13.44 13.78
N LYS A 104 13.28 -13.40 14.70
CA LYS A 104 13.17 -12.31 15.69
C LYS A 104 14.41 -12.20 16.59
N PRO A 105 14.97 -13.29 17.14
CA PRO A 105 16.16 -13.19 17.98
C PRO A 105 17.38 -12.64 17.24
N ASP A 106 17.56 -13.00 15.97
CA ASP A 106 18.62 -12.47 15.09
C ASP A 106 18.48 -10.95 14.91
N GLY A 107 17.26 -10.47 14.65
CA GLY A 107 16.96 -9.04 14.52
C GLY A 107 17.15 -8.26 15.83
N ILE A 108 16.74 -8.83 16.97
CA ILE A 108 16.95 -8.22 18.29
C ILE A 108 18.45 -8.11 18.59
N ALA A 109 19.21 -9.19 18.35
CA ALA A 109 20.65 -9.19 18.59
C ALA A 109 21.38 -8.15 17.73
N TRP A 110 20.92 -7.92 16.50
CA TRP A 110 21.46 -6.87 15.65
C TRP A 110 21.18 -5.47 16.18
N ILE A 111 19.95 -5.17 16.63
CA ILE A 111 19.65 -3.85 17.20
C ILE A 111 20.46 -3.62 18.47
N LEU A 112 20.51 -4.60 19.37
CA LEU A 112 21.28 -4.49 20.62
C LEU A 112 22.77 -4.25 20.38
N ARG A 113 23.32 -4.77 19.27
CA ARG A 113 24.73 -4.62 18.90
C ARG A 113 25.03 -3.30 18.20
N ASN A 114 24.19 -2.90 17.24
CA ASN A 114 24.47 -1.75 16.38
C ASN A 114 23.85 -0.44 16.88
N HIS A 115 22.76 -0.53 17.65
CA HIS A 115 21.99 0.60 18.16
C HIS A 115 21.71 0.47 19.66
N PRO A 116 22.75 0.50 20.52
CA PRO A 116 22.60 0.42 21.97
C PRO A 116 21.77 1.57 22.57
N GLU A 117 21.64 2.69 21.86
CA GLU A 117 20.80 3.84 22.21
C GLU A 117 19.30 3.54 22.17
N VAL A 118 18.89 2.49 21.43
CA VAL A 118 17.48 2.10 21.28
C VAL A 118 17.00 1.35 22.53
N SER A 119 15.94 1.87 23.16
CA SER A 119 15.35 1.28 24.36
C SER A 119 14.57 -0.01 24.08
N ASP A 120 14.49 -0.90 25.07
CA ASP A 120 13.74 -2.17 24.97
C ASP A 120 12.26 -1.97 24.60
N ALA A 121 11.65 -0.86 25.03
CA ALA A 121 10.28 -0.50 24.66
C ALA A 121 10.16 -0.21 23.15
N GLN A 122 11.16 0.44 22.56
CA GLN A 122 11.21 0.70 21.12
C GLN A 122 11.48 -0.59 20.34
N VAL A 123 12.40 -1.45 20.79
CA VAL A 123 12.66 -2.76 20.18
C VAL A 123 11.41 -3.65 20.19
N SER A 124 10.72 -3.70 21.34
CA SER A 124 9.47 -4.46 21.50
C SER A 124 8.40 -4.02 20.51
N LYS A 125 8.24 -2.71 20.30
CA LYS A 125 7.29 -2.15 19.34
C LYS A 125 7.70 -2.37 17.88
N LEU A 126 9.00 -2.26 17.57
CA LEU A 126 9.53 -2.37 16.22
C LEU A 126 9.46 -3.82 15.69
N ILE A 127 9.92 -4.79 16.48
CA ILE A 127 9.98 -6.21 16.07
C ILE A 127 8.68 -6.98 16.43
N GLY A 128 7.89 -6.46 17.37
CA GLY A 128 6.72 -7.18 17.91
C GLY A 128 7.15 -8.35 18.79
N THR A 129 7.98 -8.08 19.78
CA THR A 129 8.50 -9.05 20.76
C THR A 129 8.25 -8.59 22.20
N THR A 130 8.50 -9.45 23.18
CA THR A 130 8.37 -9.10 24.60
C THR A 130 9.69 -8.60 25.19
N ARG A 131 9.60 -7.78 26.25
CA ARG A 131 10.79 -7.32 27.01
C ARG A 131 11.61 -8.49 27.55
N ASN A 132 10.96 -9.55 28.06
CA ASN A 132 11.64 -10.73 28.57
C ASN A 132 12.52 -11.39 27.49
N THR A 133 12.04 -11.47 26.25
CA THR A 133 12.84 -12.00 25.14
C THR A 133 14.05 -11.12 24.84
N ILE A 134 13.90 -9.80 24.89
CA ILE A 134 15.00 -8.84 24.66
C ILE A 134 16.05 -8.99 25.76
N THR A 135 15.63 -9.03 27.03
CA THR A 135 16.51 -9.25 28.18
C THR A 135 17.25 -10.59 28.07
N ALA A 136 16.56 -11.68 27.73
CA ALA A 136 17.19 -12.99 27.58
C ALA A 136 18.26 -13.03 26.48
N ILE A 137 18.09 -12.26 25.40
CA ILE A 137 19.10 -12.15 24.34
C ILE A 137 20.28 -11.29 24.82
N ARG A 138 20.01 -10.18 25.52
CA ARG A 138 21.04 -9.29 26.09
C ARG A 138 21.91 -10.02 27.11
N GLU A 139 21.30 -10.82 27.97
CA GLU A 139 21.96 -11.62 29.02
C GLU A 139 22.48 -12.96 28.53
N ARG A 140 22.31 -13.26 27.23
CA ARG A 140 22.71 -14.54 26.63
C ARG A 140 22.07 -15.78 27.29
N SER A 141 20.89 -15.61 27.89
CA SER A 141 20.11 -16.67 28.56
C SER A 141 18.96 -17.23 27.70
N HIS A 142 18.82 -16.77 26.45
CA HIS A 142 17.87 -17.34 25.50
C HIS A 142 18.23 -18.81 25.19
N TRP A 143 17.22 -19.69 25.14
CA TRP A 143 17.42 -21.13 24.93
C TRP A 143 18.22 -21.45 23.64
N ASN A 144 18.08 -20.63 22.60
CA ASN A 144 18.78 -20.80 21.31
C ASN A 144 19.99 -19.86 21.14
N ILE A 145 20.59 -19.34 22.21
CA ILE A 145 21.60 -18.28 22.12
C ILE A 145 22.82 -18.63 21.26
N GLN A 146 23.18 -19.91 21.17
CA GLN A 146 24.32 -20.38 20.39
C GLN A 146 24.12 -20.22 18.88
N ASN A 147 22.88 -20.25 18.40
CA ASN A 147 22.54 -20.18 16.98
C ASN A 147 22.07 -18.79 16.54
N ILE A 148 21.96 -17.83 17.46
CA ILE A 148 21.54 -16.47 17.14
C ILE A 148 22.68 -15.74 16.43
N ASN A 149 22.42 -15.28 15.22
CA ASN A 149 23.37 -14.46 14.46
C ASN A 149 22.78 -13.06 14.22
N PRO A 150 23.43 -11.98 14.68
CA PRO A 150 22.95 -10.62 14.44
C PRO A 150 22.75 -10.33 12.94
N LYS A 151 21.49 -10.17 12.52
CA LYS A 151 21.10 -9.81 11.15
C LYS A 151 20.14 -8.63 11.16
N ASP A 152 20.26 -7.77 10.14
CA ASP A 152 19.46 -6.56 10.04
C ASP A 152 17.95 -6.89 9.99
N PRO A 153 17.12 -6.36 10.92
CA PRO A 153 15.69 -6.61 10.97
C PRO A 153 14.92 -6.16 9.72
N VAL A 154 15.46 -5.22 8.93
CA VAL A 154 14.87 -4.82 7.64
C VAL A 154 15.05 -5.92 6.61
N THR A 155 16.26 -6.48 6.50
CA THR A 155 16.55 -7.60 5.58
C THR A 155 15.79 -8.88 5.93
N LEU A 156 15.52 -9.08 7.22
CA LEU A 156 14.70 -10.19 7.70
C LEU A 156 13.19 -9.99 7.42
N GLY A 157 12.79 -8.77 7.03
CA GLY A 157 11.40 -8.38 6.77
C GLY A 157 10.57 -8.18 8.05
N LEU A 158 11.23 -7.92 9.19
CA LEU A 158 10.58 -7.70 10.49
C LEU A 158 10.06 -6.26 10.64
N CYS A 159 10.77 -5.29 10.07
CA CYS A 159 10.38 -3.89 10.01
C CYS A 159 10.77 -3.26 8.66
N SER A 160 10.20 -2.11 8.33
CA SER A 160 10.63 -1.33 7.17
C SER A 160 11.81 -0.42 7.52
N GLN A 161 12.61 -0.05 6.52
CA GLN A 161 13.72 0.89 6.67
C GLN A 161 13.29 2.18 7.38
N ARG A 162 12.17 2.75 6.93
CA ARG A 162 11.59 3.98 7.50
C ARG A 162 11.25 3.85 8.98
N GLU A 163 10.79 2.67 9.42
CA GLU A 163 10.48 2.42 10.83
C GLU A 163 11.75 2.30 11.67
N LEU A 164 12.79 1.64 11.15
CA LEU A 164 14.09 1.52 11.82
C LEU A 164 14.74 2.90 11.98
N ASP A 165 14.86 3.66 10.90
CA ASP A 165 15.47 5.00 10.90
C ASP A 165 14.75 5.95 11.87
N ALA A 166 13.41 5.91 11.89
CA ALA A 166 12.61 6.74 12.79
C ALA A 166 12.80 6.37 14.27
N VAL A 167 13.07 5.10 14.59
CA VAL A 167 13.36 4.64 15.95
C VAL A 167 14.76 5.07 16.37
N VAL A 168 15.75 4.85 15.51
CA VAL A 168 17.16 5.21 15.74
C VAL A 168 17.32 6.72 15.91
N ALA A 169 16.75 7.53 15.02
CA ALA A 169 16.82 8.99 15.12
C ALA A 169 16.20 9.52 16.43
N LYS A 170 15.06 8.95 16.86
CA LYS A 170 14.42 9.31 18.14
C LYS A 170 15.27 8.88 19.34
N ALA A 171 15.90 7.71 19.27
CA ALA A 171 16.76 7.19 20.31
C ALA A 171 18.04 8.03 20.45
N ALA A 172 18.72 8.34 19.33
CA ALA A 172 19.90 9.18 19.28
C ALA A 172 19.64 10.59 19.83
N LYS A 173 18.52 11.22 19.44
CA LYS A 173 18.10 12.53 19.97
C LYS A 173 17.89 12.49 21.49
N LYS A 174 17.30 11.41 22.00
CA LYS A 174 17.08 11.23 23.45
C LYS A 174 18.39 10.96 24.20
N ALA A 175 19.35 10.29 23.57
CA ALA A 175 20.65 9.98 24.13
C ALA A 175 21.64 11.16 24.09
N GLY A 176 21.26 12.31 23.52
CA GLY A 176 22.14 13.48 23.41
C GLY A 176 23.32 13.28 22.44
N ILE A 177 23.23 12.28 21.56
CA ILE A 177 24.24 12.00 20.54
C ILE A 177 23.99 12.95 19.37
N GLU A 178 24.38 14.22 19.53
CA GLU A 178 24.48 15.16 18.42
C GLU A 178 25.72 14.78 17.60
N GLY A 179 25.55 13.92 16.59
CA GLY A 179 26.65 13.56 15.68
C GLY A 179 26.44 12.35 14.77
N ALA A 180 25.51 11.43 15.08
CA ALA A 180 25.24 10.27 14.21
C ALA A 180 24.04 10.46 13.27
N ALA A 181 23.47 11.68 13.20
CA ALA A 181 22.38 12.03 12.28
C ALA A 181 22.88 12.45 10.89
N ALA A 182 24.18 12.43 10.62
CA ALA A 182 24.77 12.98 9.38
C ALA A 182 25.08 11.93 8.29
N VAL A 183 24.62 10.69 8.40
CA VAL A 183 24.87 9.65 7.37
C VAL A 183 23.63 9.09 6.68
N ALA A 184 22.43 9.66 6.88
CA ALA A 184 21.23 9.22 6.17
C ALA A 184 20.18 10.31 5.86
N ASP A 185 20.55 11.59 5.88
CA ASP A 185 19.70 12.67 5.37
C ASP A 185 20.53 13.87 4.90
N SER A 186 21.34 13.68 3.86
CA SER A 186 21.61 14.79 2.95
C SER A 186 20.56 14.73 1.85
N GLY A 187 19.38 15.31 2.10
CA GLY A 187 18.36 15.54 1.06
C GLY A 187 18.99 16.08 -0.24
N SER A 188 20.01 16.93 -0.09
CA SER A 188 20.90 17.40 -1.17
C SER A 188 21.54 16.29 -2.02
N ASP A 189 22.09 15.24 -1.43
CA ASP A 189 22.83 14.22 -2.20
C ASP A 189 21.88 13.23 -2.87
N ARG A 190 20.73 12.97 -2.23
CA ARG A 190 19.65 12.20 -2.85
C ARG A 190 19.02 12.99 -4.01
N GLU A 191 18.82 14.29 -3.86
CA GLU A 191 18.30 15.17 -4.91
C GLU A 191 19.27 15.28 -6.08
N LYS A 192 20.57 15.46 -5.82
CA LYS A 192 21.62 15.45 -6.86
C LYS A 192 21.66 14.14 -7.62
N LEU A 193 21.56 13.00 -6.94
CA LEU A 193 21.54 11.69 -7.60
C LEU A 193 20.27 11.51 -8.46
N ILE A 194 19.12 12.00 -7.99
CA ILE A 194 17.87 11.95 -8.77
C ILE A 194 17.95 12.86 -10.00
N GLU A 195 18.57 14.03 -9.88
CA GLU A 195 18.80 14.97 -10.99
C GLU A 195 19.79 14.40 -12.01
N GLU A 196 20.89 13.81 -11.56
CA GLU A 196 21.88 13.11 -12.40
C GLU A 196 21.24 11.97 -13.19
N LEU A 197 20.46 11.11 -12.54
CA LEU A 197 19.75 10.00 -13.19
C LEU A 197 18.67 10.46 -14.18
N ARG A 198 18.08 11.65 -13.97
CA ARG A 198 17.13 12.25 -14.93
C ARG A 198 17.87 12.80 -16.15
N ALA A 199 18.97 13.52 -15.93
CA ALA A 199 19.80 14.04 -17.01
C ALA A 199 20.36 12.91 -17.89
N GLU A 200 20.77 11.80 -17.29
CA GLU A 200 21.26 10.62 -18.02
C GLU A 200 20.16 9.97 -18.87
N ARG A 201 18.92 9.92 -18.35
CA ARG A 201 17.75 9.44 -19.11
C ARG A 201 17.39 10.34 -20.27
N ASP A 202 17.33 11.65 -20.04
CA ASP A 202 17.01 12.64 -21.08
C ASP A 202 18.08 12.65 -22.17
N ALA A 203 19.35 12.50 -21.80
CA ALA A 203 20.46 12.37 -22.74
C ALA A 203 20.36 11.08 -23.56
N ASN A 204 20.02 9.95 -22.92
CA ASN A 204 19.85 8.68 -23.62
C ASN A 204 18.63 8.68 -24.55
N GLU A 205 17.52 9.31 -24.15
CA GLU A 205 16.34 9.48 -25.00
C GLU A 205 16.62 10.39 -26.20
N LYS A 206 17.37 11.48 -26.00
CA LYS A 206 17.81 12.36 -27.08
C LYS A 206 18.76 11.66 -28.05
N ALA A 207 19.73 10.91 -27.52
CA ALA A 207 20.66 10.13 -28.34
C ALA A 207 19.93 9.04 -29.14
N ALA A 208 18.93 8.37 -28.54
CA ALA A 208 18.10 7.39 -29.23
C ALA A 208 17.24 8.04 -30.33
N ALA A 209 16.69 9.23 -30.08
CA ALA A 209 15.91 9.97 -31.07
C ALA A 209 16.77 10.47 -32.24
N GLU A 210 17.98 10.96 -31.97
CA GLU A 210 18.94 11.38 -32.99
C GLU A 210 19.41 10.20 -33.85
N ALA A 211 19.75 9.08 -33.22
CA ALA A 211 20.09 7.84 -33.93
C ALA A 211 18.93 7.32 -34.79
N ALA A 212 17.68 7.46 -34.34
CA ALA A 212 16.51 7.10 -35.13
C ALA A 212 16.33 8.02 -36.35
N GLN A 213 16.52 9.33 -36.19
CA GLN A 213 16.46 10.29 -37.30
C GLN A 213 17.58 10.10 -38.31
N GLU A 214 18.79 9.78 -37.85
CA GLU A 214 19.92 9.46 -38.74
C GLU A 214 19.65 8.17 -39.52
N ALA A 215 19.13 7.13 -38.87
CA ALA A 215 18.74 5.88 -39.54
C ALA A 215 17.65 6.11 -40.60
N GLU A 216 16.60 6.88 -40.28
CA GLU A 216 15.55 7.25 -41.24
C GLU A 216 16.09 8.08 -42.42
N ALA A 217 17.04 8.99 -42.16
CA ALA A 217 17.69 9.79 -43.20
C ALA A 217 18.59 8.93 -44.11
N GLU A 218 19.34 7.99 -43.55
CA GLU A 218 20.14 7.03 -44.31
C GLU A 218 19.27 6.10 -45.16
N GLU A 219 18.14 5.62 -44.62
CA GLU A 219 17.17 4.83 -45.37
C GLU A 219 16.54 5.63 -46.51
N TRP A 220 16.18 6.89 -46.28
CA TRP A 220 15.68 7.78 -47.33
C TRP A 220 16.72 8.02 -48.43
N LEU A 221 17.98 8.29 -48.07
CA LEU A 221 19.08 8.46 -49.02
C LEU A 221 19.35 7.19 -49.81
N ARG A 222 19.28 6.02 -49.16
CA ARG A 222 19.44 4.72 -49.81
C ARG A 222 18.30 4.42 -50.78
N ALA A 223 17.06 4.70 -50.39
CA ALA A 223 15.89 4.55 -51.27
C ALA A 223 15.97 5.51 -52.46
N LYS A 224 16.42 6.75 -52.24
CA LYS A 224 16.62 7.72 -53.32
C LYS A 224 17.71 7.28 -54.30
N ARG A 225 18.85 6.79 -53.79
CA ARG A 225 19.94 6.27 -54.65
C ARG A 225 19.51 5.03 -55.44
N ALA A 226 18.75 4.12 -54.83
CA ALA A 226 18.19 2.96 -55.53
C ALA A 226 17.20 3.38 -56.64
N ALA A 227 16.36 4.39 -56.39
CA ALA A 227 15.45 4.92 -57.40
C ALA A 227 16.18 5.66 -58.55
N GLU A 228 17.29 6.34 -58.26
CA GLU A 228 18.16 6.94 -59.29
C GLU A 228 18.87 5.86 -60.12
N GLU A 229 19.34 4.77 -59.50
CA GLU A 229 19.93 3.62 -60.21
C GLU A 229 18.91 2.86 -61.08
N GLU A 230 17.65 2.74 -60.64
CA GLU A 230 16.56 2.16 -61.45
C GLU A 230 16.09 3.10 -62.58
N GLY A 231 16.26 4.42 -62.41
CA GLY A 231 15.94 5.43 -63.43
C GLY A 231 17.01 5.60 -64.52
N GLU A 232 18.23 5.13 -64.29
CA GLU A 232 19.38 5.20 -65.21
C GLU A 232 19.62 3.86 -65.97
N ALA A 233 18.60 3.01 -66.11
CA ALA A 233 18.65 1.91 -67.07
C ALA A 233 18.25 2.45 -68.46
N PRO A 234 19.19 2.52 -69.44
CA PRO A 234 18.86 3.07 -70.74
C PRO A 234 17.90 2.14 -71.47
N ALA A 235 16.83 2.73 -72.00
CA ALA A 235 16.10 2.16 -73.12
C ALA A 235 17.06 2.12 -74.32
N GLU A 236 17.73 1.00 -74.54
CA GLU A 236 18.38 0.69 -75.82
C GLU A 236 17.33 -0.02 -76.71
N GLU A 237 16.84 0.76 -77.67
CA GLU A 237 16.03 0.35 -78.81
C GLU A 237 16.90 -0.36 -79.87
N ALA A 238 16.30 -1.36 -80.55
CA ALA A 238 16.68 -2.04 -81.80
C ALA A 238 17.37 -3.42 -81.71
#